data_AF-A0A354FNA1-F1
#
_entry.id   AF-A0A354FNA1-F1
#
_cell.length_a   1.000
_cell.length_b   1.000
_cell.length_c   1.000
_cell.angle_alpha   90.00
_cell.angle_beta   90.00
_cell.angle_gamma   90.00
#
_symmetry.space_group_name_H-M   'P 1'
#
loop_
_entity.id
_entity.type
_entity.pdbx_description
1 polymer ?
#
loop_
_entity_poly.entity_id
_entity_poly.type
_entity_poly.pdbx_seq_one_letter_code
_entity_poly.pdbx_strand_id
1 'polypeptide(L)'
;MTISNTKYCVFDAYGTLFDVHSAVGRHQVELGEKAGAVSQTWRTKQLEYTWLRSLMQRYVNFWQVTQDGLDYALDAHGVENPELREKLLQAYHELACYPEVPDTLQQLRQRGHGTAILSNGTAEMLA
;
A
#
# COMPACT_ATOMS: atom_id res chain seq x y z
N MET A 1 -26.73 -0.30 -1.14
CA MET A 1 -26.37 -1.37 -2.11
C MET A 1 -26.82 -2.70 -1.52
N THR A 2 -27.68 -3.46 -2.20
CA THR A 2 -28.06 -4.82 -1.79
C THR A 2 -27.23 -5.82 -2.57
N ILE A 3 -26.37 -6.58 -1.87
CA ILE A 3 -25.46 -7.58 -2.46
C ILE A 3 -26.11 -8.97 -2.59
N SER A 4 -27.44 -9.03 -2.68
CA SER A 4 -28.24 -10.25 -2.53
C SER A 4 -28.03 -11.32 -3.62
N ASN A 5 -27.49 -10.96 -4.79
CA ASN A 5 -27.14 -11.90 -5.86
C ASN A 5 -25.63 -11.95 -6.14
N THR A 6 -24.81 -11.36 -5.26
CA THR A 6 -23.35 -11.32 -5.39
C THR A 6 -22.75 -12.60 -4.84
N LYS A 7 -21.95 -13.31 -5.64
CA LYS A 7 -21.23 -14.52 -5.18
C LYS A 7 -19.86 -14.22 -4.58
N TYR A 8 -19.18 -13.20 -5.10
CA TYR A 8 -17.83 -12.82 -4.67
C TYR A 8 -17.71 -11.32 -4.42
N CYS A 9 -17.06 -10.96 -3.33
CA CYS A 9 -16.59 -9.61 -3.06
C CYS A 9 -15.08 -9.59 -3.30
N VAL A 10 -14.64 -8.84 -4.31
CA VAL A 10 -13.23 -8.69 -4.67
C VAL A 10 -12.76 -7.31 -4.24
N PHE A 11 -11.67 -7.27 -3.48
CA PHE A 11 -11.14 -6.05 -2.87
C PHE A 11 -9.80 -5.69 -3.49
N ASP A 12 -9.57 -4.39 -3.68
CA ASP A 12 -8.20 -3.89 -3.75
C ASP A 12 -7.51 -4.08 -2.38
N ALA A 13 -6.18 -4.10 -2.35
CA ALA A 13 -5.40 -4.28 -1.13
C ALA A 13 -4.95 -2.94 -0.54
N TYR A 14 -4.05 -2.23 -1.23
CA TYR A 14 -3.31 -1.10 -0.69
C TYR A 14 -4.12 0.21 -0.76
N GLY A 15 -4.63 0.66 0.38
CA GLY A 15 -5.53 1.81 0.50
C GLY A 15 -7.01 1.41 0.63
N THR A 16 -7.32 0.11 0.60
CA THR A 16 -8.68 -0.41 0.84
C THR A 16 -8.71 -1.35 2.04
N LEU A 17 -7.89 -2.40 2.02
CA LEU A 17 -7.76 -3.32 3.16
C LEU A 17 -6.61 -2.90 4.08
N PHE A 18 -5.51 -2.41 3.51
CA PHE A 18 -4.31 -2.02 4.23
C PHE A 18 -4.09 -0.51 4.19
N ASP A 19 -3.75 0.09 5.33
CA ASP A 19 -3.48 1.52 5.43
C ASP A 19 -2.02 1.83 5.04
N VAL A 20 -1.82 2.29 3.81
CA VAL A 20 -0.49 2.64 3.26
C VAL A 20 0.20 3.78 4.02
N HIS A 21 -0.53 4.64 4.71
CA HIS A 21 0.07 5.74 5.48
C HIS A 21 0.64 5.24 6.82
N SER A 22 0.21 4.06 7.28
CA SER A 22 0.70 3.47 8.53
C SER A 22 2.20 3.16 8.51
N ALA A 23 2.79 2.87 7.33
CA ALA A 23 4.23 2.64 7.20
C ALA A 23 5.06 3.85 7.64
N VAL A 24 4.69 5.04 7.17
CA VAL A 24 5.34 6.29 7.56
C VAL A 24 4.97 6.69 8.99
N GLY A 25 3.73 6.43 9.40
CA GLY A 25 3.26 6.70 10.77
C GLY A 25 4.13 6.05 11.86
N ARG A 26 4.62 4.82 11.63
CA ARG A 26 5.52 4.11 12.57
C ARG A 26 6.87 4.81 12.77
N HIS A 27 7.31 5.60 11.80
CA HIS A 27 8.60 6.30 11.81
C HIS A 27 8.43 7.83 11.83
N GLN A 28 7.28 8.34 12.26
CA GLN A 28 6.98 9.77 12.28
C GLN A 28 7.99 10.55 13.14
N VAL A 29 8.49 9.97 14.23
CA VAL A 29 9.50 10.61 15.09
C VAL A 29 10.84 10.80 14.36
N GLU A 30 11.25 9.80 13.57
CA GLU A 30 12.51 9.86 12.80
C GLU A 30 12.41 10.83 11.62
N LEU A 31 11.23 10.94 11.00
CA LEU A 31 10.96 11.86 9.89
C LEU A 31 10.62 13.29 10.33
N GLY A 32 10.21 13.48 11.58
CA GLY A 32 9.78 14.77 12.13
C GLY A 32 8.67 15.42 11.29
N GLU A 33 8.81 16.73 11.05
CA GLU A 33 7.84 17.54 10.29
C GLU A 33 7.68 17.08 8.83
N LYS A 34 8.67 16.35 8.29
CA LYS A 34 8.64 15.85 6.90
C LYS A 34 7.75 14.63 6.71
N ALA A 35 7.33 13.96 7.79
CA ALA A 35 6.62 12.67 7.73
C ALA A 35 5.36 12.73 6.85
N GLY A 36 4.52 13.76 7.01
CA GLY A 36 3.31 13.93 6.22
C GLY A 36 3.60 14.12 4.73
N ALA A 37 4.57 14.98 4.41
CA ALA A 37 4.95 15.29 3.03
C ALA A 37 5.60 14.09 2.32
N VAL A 38 6.47 13.35 3.01
CA VAL A 38 7.07 12.10 2.52
C VAL A 38 6.00 11.05 2.26
N SER A 39 5.07 10.83 3.20
CA SER A 39 3.97 9.85 3.04
C SER A 39 3.11 10.15 1.82
N GLN A 40 2.71 11.41 1.66
CA GLN A 40 1.89 11.82 0.51
C GLN A 40 2.63 11.69 -0.82
N THR A 41 3.90 12.10 -0.85
CA THR A 41 4.73 12.04 -2.06
C THR A 41 5.00 10.59 -2.46
N TRP A 42 5.33 9.74 -1.50
CA TRP A 42 5.60 8.33 -1.73
C TRP A 42 4.36 7.64 -2.33
N ARG A 43 3.19 7.82 -1.72
CA ARG A 43 1.94 7.23 -2.24
C ARG A 43 1.61 7.74 -3.64
N THR A 44 1.78 9.04 -3.89
CA THR A 44 1.53 9.65 -5.20
C THR A 44 2.44 9.04 -6.26
N LYS A 45 3.76 9.00 -6.00
CA LYS A 45 4.74 8.48 -6.95
C LYS A 45 4.61 6.99 -7.20
N GLN A 46 4.30 6.22 -6.17
CA GLN A 46 4.02 4.79 -6.31
C GLN A 46 2.89 4.54 -7.32
N LEU A 47 1.77 5.27 -7.23
CA LEU A 47 0.66 5.12 -8.17
C LEU A 47 1.02 5.63 -9.58
N GLU A 48 1.61 6.82 -9.69
CA GLU A 48 2.06 7.39 -10.97
C GLU A 48 3.00 6.43 -11.71
N TYR A 49 3.94 5.82 -11.00
CA TYR A 49 4.89 4.88 -11.59
C TYR A 49 4.22 3.60 -12.08
N THR A 50 3.17 3.10 -11.43
CA THR A 50 2.41 1.97 -11.99
C THR A 50 1.75 2.34 -13.32
N TRP A 51 1.17 3.54 -13.43
CA TRP A 51 0.52 4.00 -14.65
C TRP A 51 1.52 4.26 -15.77
N LEU A 52 2.56 5.06 -15.50
CA LEU A 52 3.57 5.43 -16.48
C LEU A 52 4.30 4.20 -17.02
N ARG A 53 4.75 3.30 -16.15
CA ARG A 53 5.44 2.08 -16.57
C ARG A 53 4.56 1.16 -17.40
N SER A 54 3.28 1.06 -17.06
CA SER A 54 2.31 0.29 -17.85
C SER A 54 2.09 0.92 -19.24
N LEU A 55 1.86 2.22 -19.30
CA LEU A 55 1.67 2.97 -20.56
C LEU A 55 2.91 2.93 -21.46
N MET A 56 4.10 2.95 -20.87
CA MET A 56 5.38 2.86 -21.59
C MET A 56 5.78 1.42 -21.93
N GLN A 57 4.99 0.42 -21.54
CA GLN A 57 5.32 -1.01 -21.66
C GLN A 57 6.66 -1.39 -21.01
N ARG A 58 6.97 -0.78 -19.86
CA ARG A 58 8.18 -1.02 -19.05
C ARG A 58 7.82 -1.53 -17.65
N TYR A 59 7.00 -2.58 -17.63
CA TYR A 59 6.53 -3.20 -16.40
C TYR A 59 7.70 -3.60 -15.50
N VAL A 60 7.56 -3.26 -14.22
CA VAL A 60 8.31 -3.84 -13.11
C VAL A 60 7.29 -4.19 -12.03
N ASN A 61 7.67 -5.09 -11.12
CA ASN A 61 6.77 -5.50 -10.06
C ASN A 61 6.48 -4.35 -9.07
N PHE A 62 5.40 -4.48 -8.31
CA PHE A 62 4.95 -3.41 -7.42
C PHE A 62 5.90 -3.13 -6.26
N TRP A 63 6.73 -4.11 -5.87
CA TRP A 63 7.78 -3.89 -4.88
C TRP A 63 8.86 -2.94 -5.39
N GLN A 64 9.32 -3.12 -6.63
CA GLN A 64 10.25 -2.18 -7.25
C GLN A 64 9.64 -0.78 -7.37
N VAL A 65 8.37 -0.69 -7.79
CA VAL A 65 7.66 0.60 -7.84
C VAL A 65 7.58 1.27 -6.46
N THR A 66 7.38 0.47 -5.41
CA THR A 66 7.33 0.95 -4.02
C THR A 66 8.67 1.52 -3.58
N GLN A 67 9.77 0.81 -3.88
CA GLN A 67 11.13 1.29 -3.62
C GLN A 67 11.44 2.57 -4.40
N ASP A 68 11.20 2.59 -5.71
CA ASP A 68 11.44 3.76 -6.57
C ASP A 68 10.65 4.99 -6.07
N GLY A 69 9.40 4.78 -5.65
CA GLY A 69 8.56 5.84 -5.11
C GLY A 69 9.05 6.38 -3.76
N LEU A 70 9.59 5.51 -2.90
CA LEU A 70 10.18 5.91 -1.62
C LEU A 70 11.46 6.70 -1.84
N ASP A 71 12.33 6.19 -2.70
CA ASP A 71 13.62 6.81 -3.02
C ASP A 71 13.41 8.24 -3.54
N TYR A 72 12.45 8.41 -4.45
CA TYR A 72 12.04 9.73 -4.92
C TYR A 72 11.50 10.62 -3.78
N ALA A 73 10.64 10.08 -2.91
CA ALA A 73 10.03 10.87 -1.84
C ALA A 73 11.07 11.33 -0.81
N LEU A 74 12.02 10.47 -0.44
CA LEU A 74 13.10 10.83 0.48
C LEU A 74 14.02 11.90 -0.14
N ASP A 75 14.42 11.73 -1.39
CA ASP A 75 15.24 12.70 -2.13
C ASP A 75 14.54 14.06 -2.26
N ALA A 76 13.27 14.07 -2.70
CA ALA A 76 12.47 15.28 -2.88
C ALA A 76 12.28 16.10 -1.59
N HIS A 77 12.37 15.45 -0.42
CA HIS A 77 12.25 16.09 0.89
C HIS A 77 13.60 16.22 1.63
N GLY A 78 14.71 15.96 0.95
CA GLY A 78 16.07 16.06 1.51
C GLY A 78 16.27 15.18 2.73
N VAL A 79 15.87 13.91 2.65
CA VAL A 79 16.06 12.90 3.68
C VAL A 79 17.09 11.89 3.21
N GLU A 80 18.32 12.03 3.68
CA GLU A 80 19.42 11.11 3.38
C GLU A 80 19.68 10.20 4.58
N ASN A 81 18.89 9.13 4.71
CA ASN A 81 19.04 8.15 5.79
C ASN A 81 18.73 6.74 5.28
N PRO A 82 19.77 5.95 4.92
CA PRO A 82 19.59 4.58 4.43
C PRO A 82 18.92 3.63 5.43
N GLU A 83 19.17 3.80 6.73
CA GLU A 83 18.53 2.96 7.75
C GLU A 83 17.04 3.23 7.84
N LEU A 84 16.65 4.51 7.77
CA LEU A 84 15.25 4.91 7.76
C LEU A 84 14.53 4.42 6.49
N ARG A 85 15.20 4.44 5.33
CA ARG A 85 14.68 3.86 4.09
C ARG A 85 14.30 2.40 4.29
N GLU A 86 15.20 1.58 4.81
CA GLU A 86 14.93 0.16 5.05
C GLU A 86 13.82 -0.07 6.07
N LYS A 87 13.79 0.71 7.15
CA LYS A 87 12.69 0.67 8.13
C LYS A 87 11.33 0.98 7.50
N LEU A 88 11.25 2.00 6.64
CA LEU A 88 10.02 2.37 5.95
C LEU A 88 9.56 1.28 4.97
N LEU A 89 10.48 0.66 4.24
CA LEU A 89 10.17 -0.48 3.37
C LEU A 89 9.67 -1.68 4.18
N GLN A 90 10.33 -2.01 5.28
CA GLN A 90 9.88 -3.09 6.17
C GLN A 90 8.49 -2.78 6.74
N ALA A 91 8.23 -1.54 7.16
CA ALA A 91 6.92 -1.13 7.64
C ALA A 91 5.84 -1.23 6.55
N TYR A 92 6.20 -1.02 5.28
CA TYR A 92 5.31 -1.24 4.14
C TYR A 92 5.06 -2.72 3.85
N HIS A 93 6.00 -3.61 4.16
CA HIS A 93 5.77 -5.05 4.07
C HIS A 93 4.80 -5.55 5.15
N GLU A 94 4.72 -4.86 6.28
CA GLU A 94 3.91 -5.23 7.45
C GLU A 94 2.72 -4.29 7.67
N LEU A 95 2.12 -3.75 6.61
CA LEU A 95 1.03 -2.79 6.73
C LEU A 95 -0.11 -3.35 7.59
N ALA A 96 -0.60 -2.53 8.51
CA ALA A 96 -1.79 -2.87 9.27
C ALA A 96 -3.02 -2.82 8.34
N CYS A 97 -3.95 -3.76 8.52
CA CYS A 97 -5.28 -3.60 7.95
C CYS A 97 -6.05 -2.51 8.69
N TYR A 98 -7.04 -1.91 8.03
CA TYR A 98 -7.99 -1.04 8.73
C TYR A 98 -8.75 -1.83 9.81
N PRO A 99 -9.09 -1.21 10.97
CA PRO A 99 -9.67 -1.92 12.11
C PRO A 99 -10.94 -2.71 11.80
N GLU A 100 -11.76 -2.23 10.86
CA GLU A 100 -13.03 -2.83 10.46
C GLU A 100 -12.89 -4.00 9.47
N VAL A 101 -11.71 -4.21 8.88
CA VAL A 101 -11.49 -5.20 7.83
C VAL A 101 -11.73 -6.64 8.30
N PRO A 102 -11.19 -7.09 9.45
CA PRO A 102 -11.41 -8.46 9.92
C PRO A 102 -12.90 -8.78 10.10
N ASP A 103 -13.64 -7.90 10.78
CA ASP A 103 -15.07 -8.08 11.06
C ASP A 103 -15.91 -8.03 9.78
N THR A 104 -15.57 -7.13 8.85
CA THR A 104 -16.29 -7.01 7.56
C THR A 104 -16.11 -8.26 6.71
N LEU A 105 -14.88 -8.77 6.58
CA LEU A 105 -14.60 -9.99 5.83
C LEU A 105 -15.26 -11.21 6.49
N GLN A 106 -15.29 -11.28 7.81
CA GLN A 106 -15.99 -12.33 8.55
C GLN A 106 -17.49 -12.32 8.24
N GLN A 107 -18.14 -11.16 8.30
CA GLN A 107 -19.57 -11.03 8.01
C GLN A 107 -19.91 -11.41 6.57
N LEU A 108 -19.07 -11.05 5.60
CA LEU A 108 -19.28 -11.42 4.19
C LEU A 108 -19.22 -12.94 3.99
N ARG A 109 -18.22 -13.60 4.61
CA ARG A 109 -18.09 -15.06 4.57
C ARG A 109 -19.26 -15.77 5.24
N GLN A 110 -19.72 -15.28 6.39
CA GLN A 110 -20.89 -15.81 7.10
C GLN A 110 -22.18 -15.70 6.28
N ARG A 111 -22.30 -14.68 5.43
CA ARG A 111 -23.43 -14.50 4.50
C ARG A 111 -23.30 -15.32 3.21
N GLY A 112 -22.26 -16.15 3.08
CA GLY A 112 -22.05 -17.04 1.93
C GLY A 112 -21.35 -16.37 0.73
N HIS A 113 -20.78 -15.18 0.90
CA HIS A 113 -19.99 -14.54 -0.15
C HIS A 113 -18.55 -15.03 -0.12
N GLY A 114 -18.01 -15.41 -1.28
CA GLY A 114 -16.57 -15.59 -1.46
C GLY A 114 -15.84 -14.25 -1.36
N THR A 115 -14.62 -14.25 -0.84
CA THR A 115 -13.78 -13.05 -0.72
C THR A 115 -12.46 -13.25 -1.46
N ALA A 116 -12.03 -12.28 -2.25
CA ALA A 116 -10.74 -12.32 -2.94
C ALA A 116 -10.08 -10.93 -2.95
N ILE A 117 -8.78 -10.90 -3.20
CA ILE A 117 -8.02 -9.67 -3.46
C ILE A 117 -7.69 -9.62 -4.96
N LEU A 118 -7.82 -8.44 -5.55
CA LEU A 118 -7.24 -8.09 -6.84
C LEU A 118 -6.38 -6.85 -6.63
N SER A 119 -5.05 -7.04 -6.64
CA SER A 119 -4.09 -6.02 -6.23
C SER A 119 -2.96 -5.89 -7.23
N ASN A 120 -2.33 -4.72 -7.26
CA ASN A 120 -1.07 -4.51 -7.95
C ASN A 120 0.12 -5.22 -7.27
N GLY A 121 0.00 -5.53 -5.98
CA GLY A 121 1.03 -6.23 -5.19
C GLY A 121 1.44 -7.55 -5.79
N THR A 122 2.70 -7.94 -5.60
CA THR A 122 3.15 -9.29 -5.98
C THR A 122 2.60 -10.33 -5.02
N ALA A 123 2.69 -11.60 -5.40
CA ALA A 123 2.28 -12.71 -4.53
C ALA A 123 3.06 -12.69 -3.21
N GLU A 124 4.36 -12.41 -3.25
CA GLU A 124 5.23 -12.34 -2.07
C GLU A 124 4.83 -11.20 -1.13
N MET A 125 4.36 -10.07 -1.65
CA MET A 125 3.90 -8.94 -0.84
C MET A 125 2.53 -9.21 -0.17
N LEU A 126 1.81 -10.25 -0.61
CA LEU A 126 0.45 -10.59 -0.16
C LEU A 126 0.38 -11.94 0.56
N ALA A 127 1.48 -12.69 0.61
CA ALA A 127 1.59 -14.04 1.18
C ALA A 127 1.75 -13.99 2.71
#